data_AF-A0A2N1M0R5-F1
#
_entry.id   AF-A0A2N1M0R5-F1
#
_cell.length_a   1.000
_cell.length_b   1.000
_cell.length_c   1.000
_cell.angle_alpha   90.00
_cell.angle_beta   90.00
_cell.angle_gamma   90.00
#
_symmetry.space_group_name_H-M   'P 1'
#
loop_
_entity.id
_entity.type
_entity.pdbx_description
1 polymer ?
#
loop_
_entity_poly.entity_id
_entity_poly.type
_entity_poly.pdbx_seq_one_letter_code
_entity_poly.pdbx_strand_id
1 'polypeptide(L)'
;MIDEFIRHTQLNANDSTDYLEWIEFDQFDLVDDTNKRGAFSSIYSAIWMGGPTWNLDEETEVWTRNGPIKIVLKRLDNSQNINQEFVNQLYRYYECLQSGSLADYFGITKDLTSCYMFVMRYYESGNLYSYLDKSMGVLFWKDIVDMLWAISAGLNFIHKRGLVHGHLHGGNILVENEMGSIDTKIADTGLHGPVDKQISSKQIYG
;
A
#
# COMPACT_ATOMS: atom_id res chain seq x y z
N MET A 1 -9.11 -17.87 -3.65
CA MET A 1 -9.53 -16.46 -3.61
C MET A 1 -8.35 -15.51 -3.64
N ILE A 2 -7.56 -15.36 -2.56
CA ILE A 2 -6.38 -14.48 -2.59
C ILE A 2 -5.34 -14.94 -3.62
N ASP A 3 -5.06 -16.24 -3.71
CA ASP A 3 -4.12 -16.78 -4.71
C ASP A 3 -4.55 -16.47 -6.16
N GLU A 4 -5.86 -16.51 -6.43
CA GLU A 4 -6.42 -16.19 -7.74
C GLU A 4 -6.36 -14.69 -8.03
N PHE A 5 -6.52 -13.85 -6.99
CA PHE A 5 -6.33 -12.42 -7.07
C PHE A 5 -4.87 -12.07 -7.37
N ILE A 6 -3.91 -12.64 -6.64
CA ILE A 6 -2.47 -12.45 -6.87
C ILE A 6 -2.11 -12.87 -8.29
N ARG A 7 -2.54 -14.05 -8.73
CA ARG A 7 -2.30 -14.51 -10.11
C ARG A 7 -2.91 -13.57 -11.14
N HIS A 8 -4.09 -13.01 -10.88
CA HIS A 8 -4.69 -12.02 -11.76
C HIS A 8 -3.85 -10.74 -11.84
N THR A 9 -3.29 -10.26 -10.72
CA THR A 9 -2.39 -9.10 -10.75
C THR A 9 -1.17 -9.36 -11.63
N GLN A 10 -0.52 -10.52 -11.44
CA GLN A 10 0.67 -10.92 -12.20
C GLN A 10 0.40 -11.05 -13.71
N LEU A 11 -0.78 -11.54 -14.11
CA LEU A 11 -1.16 -11.68 -15.52
C LEU A 11 -1.53 -10.36 -16.20
N ASN A 12 -1.87 -9.32 -15.44
CA ASN A 12 -2.33 -8.01 -15.94
C ASN A 12 -1.36 -6.88 -15.59
N ALA A 13 -0.13 -7.21 -15.22
CA ALA A 13 0.93 -6.25 -14.93
C ALA A 13 1.48 -5.67 -16.24
N ASN A 14 1.64 -4.35 -16.31
CA ASN A 14 2.31 -3.71 -17.46
C ASN A 14 3.79 -3.45 -17.15
N ASP A 15 4.14 -3.30 -15.87
CA ASP A 15 5.50 -3.13 -15.36
C ASP A 15 5.80 -4.12 -14.21
N SER A 16 7.08 -4.25 -13.89
CA SER A 16 7.66 -4.95 -12.75
C SER A 16 7.14 -4.49 -11.38
N THR A 17 6.57 -3.29 -11.29
CA THR A 17 6.00 -2.71 -10.05
C THR A 17 4.47 -2.83 -9.97
N ASP A 18 3.82 -3.33 -11.03
CA ASP A 18 2.35 -3.33 -11.17
C ASP A 18 1.66 -4.57 -10.61
N TYR A 19 2.40 -5.53 -10.04
CA TYR A 19 1.83 -6.79 -9.53
C TYR A 19 2.16 -7.03 -8.07
N LEU A 20 1.35 -7.87 -7.44
CA LEU A 20 1.55 -8.31 -6.08
C LEU A 20 2.28 -9.65 -6.05
N GLU A 21 3.28 -9.76 -5.18
CA GLU A 21 3.95 -11.02 -4.86
C GLU A 21 3.25 -11.72 -3.69
N TRP A 22 3.19 -13.05 -3.73
CA TRP A 22 2.99 -13.83 -2.50
C TRP A 22 4.34 -13.95 -1.79
N ILE A 23 4.39 -13.53 -0.53
CA ILE A 23 5.64 -13.50 0.24
C ILE A 23 5.46 -14.33 1.51
N GLU A 24 6.30 -15.36 1.65
CA GLU A 24 6.31 -16.19 2.86
C GLU A 24 6.71 -15.34 4.07
N PHE A 25 5.97 -15.49 5.17
CA PHE A 25 6.13 -14.62 6.35
C PHE A 25 7.50 -14.78 7.03
N ASP A 26 8.15 -15.93 6.85
CA ASP A 26 9.49 -16.22 7.37
C ASP A 26 10.62 -15.46 6.64
N GLN A 27 10.31 -14.75 5.53
CA GLN A 27 11.26 -13.86 4.86
C GLN A 27 11.42 -12.50 5.56
N PHE A 28 10.60 -12.23 6.59
CA PHE A 28 10.61 -10.98 7.34
C PHE A 28 11.33 -11.12 8.68
N ASP A 29 12.35 -10.30 8.87
CA ASP A 29 13.08 -10.17 10.12
C ASP A 29 12.64 -8.92 10.89
N LEU A 30 12.93 -8.90 12.20
CA LEU A 30 12.69 -7.75 13.08
C LEU A 30 11.25 -7.22 12.99
N VAL A 31 10.27 -8.12 12.92
CA VAL A 31 8.85 -7.75 12.90
C VAL A 31 8.48 -7.09 14.23
N ASP A 32 8.02 -5.84 14.18
CA ASP A 32 7.67 -5.02 15.34
C ASP A 32 6.28 -4.40 15.18
N ASP A 33 5.51 -4.36 16.27
CA ASP A 33 4.18 -3.74 16.30
C ASP A 33 4.34 -2.23 16.50
N THR A 34 3.87 -1.45 15.52
CA THR A 34 3.99 0.02 15.58
C THR A 34 3.01 0.66 16.56
N ASN A 35 2.16 -0.14 17.22
CA ASN A 35 1.03 0.28 18.04
C ASN A 35 0.01 1.17 17.31
N LYS A 36 0.08 1.24 15.98
CA LYS A 36 -0.88 1.95 15.13
C LYS A 36 -1.97 0.97 14.67
N ARG A 37 -3.22 1.37 14.87
CA ARG A 37 -4.39 0.59 14.46
C ARG A 37 -5.36 1.47 13.69
N GLY A 38 -5.88 0.93 12.59
CA GLY A 38 -7.09 1.39 11.94
C GLY A 38 -8.31 0.68 12.52
N ALA A 39 -9.50 0.98 11.98
CA ALA A 39 -10.74 0.35 12.42
C ALA A 39 -10.75 -1.18 12.23
N PHE A 40 -10.05 -1.68 11.21
CA PHE A 40 -10.03 -3.10 10.80
C PHE A 40 -8.62 -3.61 10.48
N SER A 41 -7.59 -2.89 10.90
CA SER A 41 -6.21 -3.24 10.57
C SER A 41 -5.22 -2.84 11.65
N SER A 42 -4.17 -3.64 11.80
CA SER A 42 -3.03 -3.35 12.66
C SER A 42 -1.77 -3.17 11.83
N ILE A 43 -0.90 -2.23 12.19
CA ILE A 43 0.30 -1.89 11.42
C ILE A 43 1.56 -2.38 12.12
N TYR A 44 2.35 -3.16 11.41
CA TYR A 44 3.65 -3.64 11.83
C TYR A 44 4.74 -3.09 10.89
N SER A 45 5.97 -3.08 11.35
CA SER A 45 7.15 -2.86 10.50
C SER A 45 8.03 -4.09 10.52
N ALA A 46 8.76 -4.34 9.44
CA ALA A 46 9.72 -5.43 9.36
C ALA A 46 10.86 -5.10 8.39
N ILE A 47 11.90 -5.92 8.40
CA ILE A 47 12.95 -5.94 7.38
C ILE A 47 12.68 -7.12 6.45
N TRP A 48 12.52 -6.85 5.17
CA TRP A 48 12.46 -7.90 4.15
C TRP A 48 13.85 -8.12 3.56
N MET A 49 14.46 -9.25 3.91
CA MET A 49 15.86 -9.53 3.54
C MET A 49 16.06 -9.74 2.05
N GLY A 50 15.08 -10.37 1.39
CA GLY A 50 15.08 -10.53 -0.06
C GLY A 50 14.74 -9.24 -0.80
N GLY A 51 13.74 -8.51 -0.32
CA GLY A 51 13.21 -7.34 -1.03
C GLY A 51 12.48 -7.70 -2.34
N PRO A 52 11.91 -6.69 -3.01
CA PRO A 52 11.11 -6.88 -4.22
C PRO A 52 11.98 -7.18 -5.43
N THR A 53 11.36 -7.82 -6.42
CA THR A 53 12.00 -8.18 -7.69
C THR A 53 11.79 -7.08 -8.74
N TRP A 54 12.28 -5.87 -8.45
CA TRP A 54 11.99 -4.66 -9.26
C TRP A 54 13.17 -4.15 -10.09
N ASN A 55 14.36 -4.74 -9.93
CA ASN A 55 15.54 -4.33 -10.69
C ASN A 55 15.86 -5.36 -11.78
N LEU A 56 15.78 -4.92 -13.04
CA LEU A 56 16.36 -5.65 -14.17
C LEU A 56 17.84 -5.31 -14.24
N ASP A 57 18.70 -6.31 -14.15
CA ASP A 57 20.10 -6.17 -14.52
C ASP A 57 20.17 -6.11 -16.06
N GLU A 58 20.45 -4.92 -16.61
CA GLU A 58 20.46 -4.68 -18.06
C GLU A 58 21.57 -5.45 -18.80
N GLU A 59 22.64 -5.86 -18.11
CA GLU A 59 23.76 -6.57 -18.71
C GLU A 59 23.50 -8.07 -18.81
N THR A 60 22.81 -8.63 -17.82
CA THR A 60 22.53 -10.07 -17.74
C THR A 60 21.10 -10.43 -18.12
N GLU A 61 20.20 -9.46 -18.30
CA GLU A 61 18.75 -9.62 -18.47
C GLU A 61 18.10 -10.44 -17.33
N VAL A 62 18.73 -10.44 -16.15
CA VAL A 62 18.24 -11.16 -14.96
C VAL A 62 17.59 -10.19 -13.98
N TRP A 63 16.39 -10.54 -13.54
CA TRP A 63 15.74 -9.82 -12.45
C TRP A 63 16.43 -10.14 -11.12
N THR A 64 16.89 -9.10 -10.44
CA THR A 64 17.55 -9.24 -9.13
C THR A 64 16.65 -8.69 -8.04
N ARG A 65 16.72 -9.36 -6.87
CA ARG A 65 16.02 -8.94 -5.67
C ARG A 65 16.84 -7.89 -4.93
N ASN A 66 16.20 -6.78 -4.54
CA ASN A 66 16.87 -5.67 -3.87
C ASN A 66 16.48 -5.61 -2.39
N GLY A 67 17.22 -6.35 -1.58
CA GLY A 67 17.13 -6.33 -0.13
C GLY A 67 18.50 -6.16 0.52
N PRO A 68 18.55 -5.93 1.84
CA PRO A 68 17.42 -5.81 2.76
C PRO A 68 16.73 -4.44 2.67
N ILE A 69 15.39 -4.42 2.75
CA ILE A 69 14.61 -3.18 2.81
C ILE A 69 13.68 -3.15 4.02
N LYS A 70 13.41 -1.97 4.53
CA LYS A 70 12.38 -1.76 5.55
C LYS A 70 11.00 -1.70 4.88
N ILE A 71 10.03 -2.38 5.47
CA ILE A 71 8.67 -2.49 4.94
C ILE A 71 7.63 -2.21 6.03
N VAL A 72 6.40 -1.94 5.58
CA VAL A 72 5.21 -1.89 6.42
C VAL A 72 4.36 -3.13 6.14
N LEU A 73 3.94 -3.80 7.21
CA LEU A 73 3.00 -4.92 7.15
C LEU A 73 1.65 -4.42 7.70
N LYS A 74 0.67 -4.20 6.81
CA LYS A 74 -0.69 -3.84 7.20
C LYS A 74 -1.52 -5.10 7.34
N ARG A 75 -1.68 -5.56 8.59
CA ARG A 75 -2.48 -6.73 8.93
C ARG A 75 -3.97 -6.43 8.83
N LEU A 76 -4.70 -7.29 8.14
CA LEU A 76 -6.16 -7.25 8.06
C LEU A 76 -6.74 -8.06 9.22
N ASP A 77 -7.44 -7.40 10.13
CA ASP A 77 -7.99 -8.07 11.31
C ASP A 77 -9.15 -8.99 10.93
N ASN A 78 -9.19 -10.19 11.54
CA ASN A 78 -10.19 -11.24 11.28
C ASN A 78 -10.23 -11.78 9.84
N SER A 79 -9.18 -11.58 9.05
CA SER A 79 -9.14 -12.00 7.66
C SER A 79 -8.90 -13.50 7.44
N GLN A 80 -8.94 -14.35 8.47
CA GLN A 80 -8.80 -15.81 8.31
C GLN A 80 -9.87 -16.37 7.37
N ASN A 81 -11.07 -15.77 7.42
CA ASN A 81 -12.23 -16.13 6.60
C ASN A 81 -12.63 -14.93 5.73
N ILE A 82 -11.74 -14.53 4.82
CA ILE A 82 -11.98 -13.40 3.92
C ILE A 82 -13.24 -13.59 3.07
N ASN A 83 -14.06 -12.54 3.00
CA ASN A 83 -15.30 -12.56 2.24
C ASN A 83 -15.04 -12.30 0.74
N GLN A 84 -15.87 -12.90 -0.14
CA GLN A 84 -15.86 -12.63 -1.58
C GLN A 84 -16.09 -11.15 -1.92
N GLU A 85 -16.91 -10.44 -1.15
CA GLU A 85 -17.14 -9.02 -1.36
C GLU A 85 -15.87 -8.19 -1.13
N PHE A 86 -15.07 -8.54 -0.13
CA PHE A 86 -13.78 -7.90 0.09
C PHE A 86 -12.81 -8.20 -1.05
N VAL A 87 -12.76 -9.45 -1.51
CA VAL A 87 -11.93 -9.82 -2.68
C VAL A 87 -12.38 -9.07 -3.93
N ASN A 88 -13.68 -8.86 -4.15
CA ASN A 88 -14.18 -8.06 -5.26
C ASN A 88 -13.76 -6.58 -5.13
N GLN A 89 -13.68 -6.03 -3.92
CA GLN A 89 -13.10 -4.70 -3.69
C GLN A 89 -11.61 -4.68 -4.09
N LEU A 90 -10.84 -5.71 -3.73
CA LEU A 90 -9.44 -5.84 -4.15
C LEU A 90 -9.28 -5.81 -5.66
N TYR A 91 -10.10 -6.56 -6.40
CA TYR A 91 -10.06 -6.53 -7.87
C TYR A 91 -10.34 -5.13 -8.44
N ARG A 92 -11.28 -4.39 -7.86
CA ARG A 92 -11.62 -3.04 -8.32
C ARG A 92 -10.50 -2.04 -8.04
N TYR A 93 -9.88 -2.12 -6.87
CA TYR A 93 -8.83 -1.20 -6.46
C TYR A 93 -7.45 -1.59 -6.98
N TYR A 94 -7.22 -2.86 -7.35
CA TYR A 94 -5.96 -3.31 -7.95
C TYR A 94 -5.57 -2.47 -9.16
N GLU A 95 -6.51 -2.21 -10.06
CA GLU A 95 -6.20 -1.40 -11.23
C GLU A 95 -5.85 0.06 -10.87
N CYS A 96 -6.19 0.51 -9.65
CA CYS A 96 -5.75 1.79 -9.10
C CYS A 96 -4.31 1.70 -8.58
N LEU A 97 -3.92 0.58 -7.97
CA LEU A 97 -2.57 0.36 -7.41
C LEU A 97 -1.44 0.48 -8.46
N GLN A 98 -1.75 0.29 -9.74
CA GLN A 98 -0.83 0.53 -10.86
C GLN A 98 -0.51 2.03 -11.12
N SER A 99 -1.14 2.94 -10.37
CA SER A 99 -0.83 4.36 -10.48
C SER A 99 0.29 4.75 -9.54
N GLY A 100 1.33 5.38 -10.08
CA GLY A 100 2.40 5.99 -9.28
C GLY A 100 1.95 7.12 -8.35
N SER A 101 0.65 7.44 -8.25
CA SER A 101 0.09 8.37 -7.25
C SER A 101 -0.47 7.66 -6.01
N LEU A 102 -0.47 6.33 -5.98
CA LEU A 102 -0.92 5.51 -4.86
C LEU A 102 0.27 4.87 -4.15
N ALA A 103 0.07 4.48 -2.89
CA ALA A 103 1.11 3.86 -2.09
C ALA A 103 1.57 2.54 -2.72
N ASP A 104 2.85 2.25 -2.61
CA ASP A 104 3.46 1.09 -3.24
C ASP A 104 3.17 -0.18 -2.41
N TYR A 105 2.58 -1.18 -3.06
CA TYR A 105 2.32 -2.50 -2.49
C TYR A 105 3.22 -3.52 -3.18
N PHE A 106 4.09 -4.17 -2.41
CA PHE A 106 4.94 -5.25 -2.91
C PHE A 106 4.17 -6.56 -3.03
N GLY A 107 3.20 -6.80 -2.16
CA GLY A 107 2.57 -8.11 -2.10
C GLY A 107 1.63 -8.34 -0.94
N ILE A 108 1.33 -9.62 -0.75
CA ILE A 108 0.50 -10.13 0.34
C ILE A 108 1.27 -11.24 1.03
N THR A 109 1.16 -11.27 2.37
CA THR A 109 1.66 -12.34 3.22
C THR A 109 0.57 -12.79 4.19
N LYS A 110 0.88 -13.79 5.01
CA LYS A 110 -0.02 -14.32 6.02
C LYS A 110 0.75 -14.56 7.32
N ASP A 111 0.28 -13.96 8.41
CA ASP A 111 0.94 -14.09 9.71
C ASP A 111 0.73 -15.49 10.33
N LEU A 112 1.38 -15.72 11.48
CA LEU A 112 1.27 -16.96 12.25
C LEU A 112 -0.16 -17.26 12.73
N THR A 113 -1.03 -16.25 12.80
CA THR A 113 -2.46 -16.38 13.17
C THR A 113 -3.38 -16.59 11.97
N SER A 114 -2.79 -16.78 10.79
CA SER A 114 -3.50 -16.91 9.52
C SER A 114 -4.26 -15.66 9.06
N CYS A 115 -3.92 -14.48 9.58
CA CYS A 115 -4.39 -13.21 9.04
C CYS A 115 -3.53 -12.77 7.86
N TYR A 116 -4.17 -12.28 6.81
CA TYR A 116 -3.53 -11.69 5.65
C TYR A 116 -2.97 -10.31 6.02
N MET A 117 -1.82 -9.98 5.44
CA MET A 117 -1.20 -8.68 5.59
C MET A 117 -0.77 -8.18 4.22
N PHE A 118 -0.99 -6.89 3.96
CA PHE A 118 -0.34 -6.22 2.83
C PHE A 118 1.10 -5.91 3.17
N VAL A 119 1.98 -6.19 2.23
CA VAL A 119 3.40 -5.84 2.28
C VAL A 119 3.58 -4.57 1.48
N MET A 120 3.90 -3.47 2.17
CA MET A 120 3.92 -2.12 1.61
C MET A 120 5.30 -1.49 1.76
N ARG A 121 5.60 -0.51 0.90
CA ARG A 121 6.78 0.35 1.06
C ARG A 121 6.74 1.07 2.40
N TYR A 122 7.88 1.12 3.06
CA TYR A 122 8.09 1.99 4.20
C TYR A 122 8.48 3.39 3.71
N TYR A 123 7.70 4.40 4.09
CA TYR A 123 7.95 5.80 3.75
C TYR A 123 8.65 6.47 4.94
N GLU A 124 9.91 6.90 4.78
CA GLU A 124 10.75 7.43 5.86
C GLU A 124 10.20 8.74 6.42
N SER A 125 9.67 9.58 5.54
CA SER A 125 9.01 10.83 5.94
C SER A 125 7.66 10.59 6.64
N GLY A 126 7.02 9.44 6.42
CA GLY A 126 5.77 9.03 7.05
C GLY A 126 4.55 9.64 6.36
N ASN A 127 3.48 9.89 7.13
CA ASN A 127 2.31 10.58 6.59
C ASN A 127 2.49 12.10 6.58
N LEU A 128 1.62 12.83 5.89
CA LEU A 128 1.71 14.29 5.75
C LEU A 128 1.75 15.00 7.10
N TYR A 129 1.05 14.51 8.14
CA TYR A 129 1.16 15.11 9.47
C TYR A 129 2.55 14.92 10.08
N SER A 130 3.13 13.72 10.00
CA SER A 130 4.49 13.46 10.46
C SER A 130 5.52 14.27 9.66
N TYR A 131 5.31 14.45 8.36
CA TYR A 131 6.18 15.25 7.51
C TYR A 131 6.11 16.75 7.84
N LEU A 132 4.92 17.28 8.06
CA LEU A 132 4.72 18.66 8.50
C LEU A 132 5.35 18.92 9.87
N ASP A 133 5.25 17.97 10.80
CA ASP A 133 5.86 18.08 12.12
C ASP A 133 7.41 18.11 12.02
N LYS A 134 8.00 17.19 11.25
CA LYS A 134 9.45 17.15 10.98
C LYS A 134 9.98 18.42 10.29
N SER A 135 9.17 19.02 9.41
CA SER A 135 9.52 20.27 8.71
C SER A 135 9.21 21.53 9.51
N MET A 136 8.70 21.42 10.74
CA MET A 136 8.19 22.54 11.55
C MET A 136 7.15 23.38 10.79
N GLY A 137 6.40 22.75 9.87
CA GLY A 137 5.45 23.39 8.98
C GLY A 137 6.05 24.27 7.89
N VAL A 138 7.38 24.30 7.75
CA VAL A 138 8.07 25.13 6.74
C VAL A 138 8.32 24.29 5.49
N LEU A 139 7.61 24.62 4.43
CA LEU A 139 7.69 23.94 3.13
C LEU A 139 8.04 24.94 2.02
N PHE A 140 8.79 24.49 1.02
CA PHE A 140 8.96 25.28 -0.19
C PHE A 140 7.65 25.34 -0.96
N TRP A 141 7.40 26.46 -1.65
CA TRP A 141 6.18 26.58 -2.45
C TRP A 141 6.09 25.51 -3.55
N LYS A 142 7.24 25.17 -4.14
CA LYS A 142 7.35 24.09 -5.14
C LYS A 142 6.85 22.76 -4.57
N ASP A 143 7.34 22.39 -3.39
CA ASP A 143 6.96 21.16 -2.67
C ASP A 143 5.44 21.09 -2.43
N ILE A 144 4.83 22.21 -2.03
CA ILE A 144 3.38 22.29 -1.84
C ILE A 144 2.63 22.02 -3.15
N VAL A 145 3.10 22.62 -4.26
CA VAL A 145 2.49 22.43 -5.58
C VAL A 145 2.64 20.99 -6.05
N ASP A 146 3.82 20.39 -5.88
CA ASP A 146 4.11 19.01 -6.28
C ASP A 146 3.24 18.02 -5.48
N MET A 147 3.09 18.22 -4.16
CA MET A 147 2.18 17.43 -3.32
C MET A 147 0.71 17.55 -3.79
N LEU A 148 0.22 18.76 -4.00
CA LEU A 148 -1.16 18.99 -4.44
C LEU A 148 -1.45 18.41 -5.82
N TRP A 149 -0.48 18.49 -6.73
CA TRP A 149 -0.55 17.88 -8.05
C TRP A 149 -0.68 16.36 -7.93
N ALA A 150 0.20 15.70 -7.16
CA ALA A 150 0.20 14.26 -6.97
C ALA A 150 -1.13 13.76 -6.36
N ILE A 151 -1.64 14.44 -5.32
CA ILE A 151 -2.93 14.12 -4.70
C ILE A 151 -4.07 14.27 -5.72
N SER A 152 -4.09 15.36 -6.49
CA SER A 152 -5.12 15.60 -7.50
C SER A 152 -5.08 14.56 -8.62
N ALA A 153 -3.88 14.16 -9.06
CA ALA A 153 -3.68 13.14 -10.07
C ALA A 153 -4.18 11.77 -9.59
N GLY A 154 -3.83 11.36 -8.37
CA GLY A 154 -4.30 10.11 -7.76
C GLY A 154 -5.82 10.07 -7.60
N LEU A 155 -6.44 11.15 -7.10
CA LEU A 155 -7.90 11.24 -7.00
C LEU A 155 -8.59 11.18 -8.36
N ASN A 156 -8.08 11.89 -9.36
CA ASN A 156 -8.60 11.82 -10.72
C ASN A 156 -8.51 10.40 -11.29
N PHE A 157 -7.43 9.66 -10.99
CA PHE A 157 -7.28 8.27 -11.40
C PHE A 157 -8.34 7.35 -10.76
N ILE A 158 -8.52 7.46 -9.44
CA ILE A 158 -9.56 6.73 -8.68
C ILE A 158 -10.95 7.03 -9.26
N HIS A 159 -11.26 8.32 -9.47
CA HIS A 159 -12.57 8.74 -9.96
C HIS A 159 -12.85 8.27 -11.39
N LYS A 160 -11.84 8.23 -12.27
CA LYS A 160 -11.99 7.70 -13.65
C LYS A 160 -12.40 6.23 -13.69
N ARG A 161 -12.14 5.47 -12.62
CA ARG A 161 -12.58 4.07 -12.46
C ARG A 161 -13.92 3.93 -11.75
N GLY A 162 -14.62 5.05 -11.51
CA GLY A 162 -15.91 5.06 -10.80
C GLY A 162 -15.78 4.69 -9.33
N LEU A 163 -14.60 4.87 -8.75
CA LEU A 163 -14.32 4.64 -7.33
C LEU A 163 -14.28 5.97 -6.58
N VAL A 164 -14.42 5.89 -5.26
CA VAL A 164 -14.30 7.04 -4.35
C VAL A 164 -13.42 6.60 -3.21
N HIS A 165 -12.39 7.38 -2.88
CA HIS A 165 -11.48 7.05 -1.78
C HIS A 165 -12.20 6.91 -0.42
N GLY A 166 -13.16 7.80 -0.13
CA GLY A 166 -13.99 7.74 1.09
C GLY A 166 -13.34 8.21 2.39
N HIS A 167 -12.00 8.15 2.53
CA HIS A 167 -11.27 8.52 3.76
C HIS A 167 -10.00 9.34 3.47
N LEU A 168 -10.07 10.30 2.55
CA LEU A 168 -8.91 11.14 2.24
C LEU A 168 -8.67 12.14 3.38
N HIS A 169 -7.51 12.04 4.04
CA HIS A 169 -7.00 13.01 5.01
C HIS A 169 -5.47 12.92 5.09
N GLY A 170 -4.81 13.87 5.76
CA GLY A 170 -3.34 13.91 5.82
C GLY A 170 -2.66 12.69 6.48
N GLY A 171 -3.43 11.84 7.18
CA GLY A 171 -2.95 10.57 7.71
C GLY A 171 -2.83 9.47 6.65
N ASN A 172 -3.59 9.59 5.56
CA ASN A 172 -3.61 8.70 4.40
C ASN A 172 -2.85 9.29 3.20
N ILE A 173 -2.11 10.38 3.41
CA ILE A 173 -1.15 10.91 2.44
C ILE A 173 0.23 10.54 2.93
N LEU A 174 0.94 9.69 2.20
CA LEU A 174 2.33 9.32 2.48
C LEU A 174 3.25 10.24 1.69
N VAL A 175 4.33 10.67 2.34
CA VAL A 175 5.32 11.57 1.77
C VAL A 175 6.66 10.86 1.82
N GLU A 176 7.44 11.00 0.77
CA GLU A 176 8.86 10.64 0.72
C GLU A 176 9.66 11.85 0.23
N ASN A 177 10.85 12.05 0.77
CA ASN A 177 11.77 13.09 0.31
C ASN A 177 13.05 12.43 -0.15
N GLU A 178 13.15 12.20 -1.46
CA GLU A 178 14.31 11.60 -2.08
C GLU A 178 15.09 12.65 -2.87
N MET A 179 16.34 12.89 -2.45
CA MET A 179 17.30 13.75 -3.17
C MET A 179 16.76 15.14 -3.53
N GLY A 180 15.87 15.72 -2.70
CA GLY A 180 15.28 17.04 -2.93
C GLY A 180 14.08 17.06 -3.87
N SER A 181 13.55 15.89 -4.24
CA SER A 181 12.22 15.74 -4.85
C SER A 181 11.27 15.13 -3.83
N ILE A 182 10.08 15.72 -3.71
CA ILE A 182 9.00 15.14 -2.92
C ILE A 182 8.23 14.16 -3.79
N ASP A 183 8.09 12.94 -3.30
CA ASP A 183 7.12 11.98 -3.80
C ASP A 183 5.95 11.88 -2.83
N THR A 184 4.73 11.90 -3.35
CA THR A 184 3.52 11.93 -2.53
C THR A 184 2.53 10.90 -3.04
N LYS A 185 2.14 10.01 -2.14
CA LYS A 185 1.26 8.89 -2.44
C LYS A 185 0.00 8.93 -1.61
N ILE A 186 -1.12 8.59 -2.22
CA ILE A 186 -2.37 8.32 -1.53
C ILE A 186 -2.33 6.88 -0.99
N ALA A 187 -2.68 6.68 0.27
CA ALA A 187 -2.75 5.38 0.91
C ALA A 187 -4.17 5.06 1.37
N ASP A 188 -4.38 3.82 1.83
CA ASP A 188 -5.66 3.37 2.40
C ASP A 188 -6.87 3.60 1.47
N THR A 189 -6.66 3.32 0.19
CA THR A 189 -7.74 3.41 -0.79
C THR A 189 -8.57 2.14 -0.77
N GLY A 190 -9.86 2.29 -0.51
CA GLY A 190 -10.85 1.41 -1.10
C GLY A 190 -11.14 0.08 -0.45
N LEU A 191 -10.52 -0.18 0.70
CA LEU A 191 -10.82 -1.36 1.51
C LEU A 191 -11.65 -0.90 2.69
N HIS A 192 -12.96 -0.88 2.48
CA HIS A 192 -13.90 -0.42 3.51
C HIS A 192 -14.51 -1.60 4.24
N GLY A 193 -14.71 -1.40 5.55
CA GLY A 193 -15.45 -2.34 6.38
C GLY A 193 -14.69 -3.60 6.79
N PRO A 194 -15.35 -4.47 7.57
CA PRO A 194 -14.78 -5.72 8.05
C PRO A 194 -14.54 -6.73 6.92
N VAL A 195 -13.40 -7.41 6.97
CA VAL A 195 -12.90 -8.32 5.91
C VAL A 195 -13.69 -9.64 5.86
N ASP A 196 -14.32 -10.01 6.97
CA ASP A 196 -15.02 -11.28 7.19
C ASP A 196 -16.54 -11.21 6.99
N LYS A 197 -17.13 -10.01 6.82
CA LYS A 197 -18.59 -9.83 6.74
C LYS A 197 -19.02 -9.33 5.38
N GLN A 198 -20.26 -9.67 5.01
CA GLN A 198 -20.95 -8.98 3.92
C GLN A 198 -21.28 -7.56 4.37
N ILE A 199 -20.91 -6.59 3.56
CA ILE A 199 -21.25 -5.19 3.80
C ILE A 199 -22.67 -5.00 3.29
N SER A 200 -23.62 -4.98 4.23
CA SER A 200 -24.94 -4.42 3.95
C SER A 200 -24.76 -3.00 3.43
N SER A 201 -25.33 -2.68 2.26
CA SER A 201 -25.22 -1.39 1.55
C SER A 201 -25.70 -0.14 2.33
N LYS A 202 -26.01 -0.30 3.62
CA LYS A 202 -26.48 0.75 4.53
C LYS A 202 -25.49 1.11 5.65
N GLN A 203 -24.32 0.47 5.74
CA GLN A 203 -23.34 0.79 6.78
C GLN A 203 -22.21 1.64 6.23
N ILE A 204 -22.25 2.94 6.57
CA ILE A 204 -21.11 3.84 6.40
C ILE A 204 -20.17 3.60 7.58
N TYR A 205 -18.98 3.08 7.29
CA TYR A 205 -17.90 3.00 8.27
C TYR A 205 -17.05 4.26 8.09
N GLY A 206 -16.77 4.95 9.21
CA GLY A 206 -15.94 6.15 9.29
C GLY A 206 -14.56 5.85 9.83
#